data_AF-A0A931Q1L6-F1
#
_entry.id   AF-A0A931Q1L6-F1
#
_cell.length_a   1.000
_cell.length_b   1.000
_cell.length_c   1.000
_cell.angle_alpha   90.00
_cell.angle_beta   90.00
_cell.angle_gamma   90.00
#
_symmetry.space_group_name_H-M   'P 1'
#
loop_
_entity.id
_entity.type
_entity.pdbx_description
1 polymer ?
#
loop_
_entity_poly.entity_id
_entity_poly.type
_entity_poly.pdbx_seq_one_letter_code
_entity_poly.pdbx_strand_id
1 'polypeptide(L)'
;MLSRVADSLYWMSRYMERCDGMLRMLKINYAASQDDMDEFSWVPALKLFSYMDDQEAAAISKNSRDVLLYMVIAKENSNSVLNIVTKARENGRSVQDHITKEMWQCLNDFY
;
A
#
# COMPACT_ATOMS: atom_id res chain seq x y z
N MET A 1 -8.23 -18.67 21.34
CA MET A 1 -8.56 -18.81 19.90
C MET A 1 -9.33 -17.61 19.36
N LEU A 2 -10.41 -17.14 20.01
CA LEU A 2 -11.18 -15.95 19.58
C LEU A 2 -10.36 -14.68 19.35
N SER A 3 -9.35 -14.42 20.20
CA SER A 3 -8.48 -13.24 20.06
C SER A 3 -7.67 -13.22 18.76
N ARG A 4 -7.26 -14.38 18.22
CA ARG A 4 -6.50 -14.45 16.96
C ARG A 4 -7.38 -14.21 15.74
N VAL A 5 -8.61 -14.73 15.76
CA VAL A 5 -9.57 -14.51 14.68
C VAL A 5 -9.93 -13.03 14.58
N ALA A 6 -10.23 -12.39 15.72
CA ALA A 6 -10.53 -10.97 15.77
C ALA A 6 -9.35 -10.12 15.29
N ASP A 7 -8.12 -10.45 15.71
CA ASP A 7 -6.90 -9.76 15.28
C ASP A 7 -6.69 -9.86 13.76
N SER A 8 -6.82 -11.06 13.17
CA SER A 8 -6.70 -11.23 11.73
C SER A 8 -7.79 -10.50 10.93
N LEU A 9 -9.04 -10.52 11.39
CA LEU A 9 -10.13 -9.77 10.74
C LEU A 9 -9.87 -8.25 10.81
N TYR A 10 -9.43 -7.75 11.97
CA TYR A 10 -9.09 -6.35 12.15
C TYR A 10 -7.96 -5.93 11.20
N TRP A 11 -6.84 -6.64 11.21
CA TRP A 11 -5.68 -6.29 10.38
C TRP A 11 -5.95 -6.47 8.89
N MET A 12 -6.69 -7.49 8.47
CA MET A 12 -7.15 -7.65 7.09
C MET A 12 -7.87 -6.39 6.62
N SER A 13 -8.89 -5.94 7.37
CA SER A 13 -9.67 -4.74 7.04
C SER A 13 -8.80 -3.48 7.01
N ARG A 14 -7.94 -3.28 8.03
CA ARG A 14 -7.04 -2.12 8.11
C ARG A 14 -6.02 -2.08 6.99
N TYR A 15 -5.51 -3.23 6.55
CA TYR A 15 -4.59 -3.30 5.41
C TYR A 15 -5.31 -2.96 4.09
N MET A 16 -6.53 -3.45 3.88
CA MET A 16 -7.31 -3.09 2.68
C MET A 16 -7.66 -1.59 2.65
N GLU A 17 -8.05 -1.01 3.79
CA GLU A 17 -8.33 0.44 3.90
C GLU A 17 -7.06 1.27 3.63
N ARG A 18 -5.92 0.87 4.19
CA ARG A 18 -4.62 1.52 3.93
C ARG A 18 -4.25 1.43 2.46
N CYS A 19 -4.47 0.29 1.81
CA CYS A 19 -4.23 0.11 0.39
C CYS A 19 -5.05 1.09 -0.46
N ASP A 20 -6.35 1.23 -0.20
CA ASP A 20 -7.20 2.22 -0.91
C ASP A 20 -6.69 3.65 -0.72
N GLY A 21 -6.39 4.03 0.53
CA GLY A 21 -5.86 5.35 0.85
C GLY A 21 -4.54 5.65 0.13
N MET A 22 -3.64 4.68 0.08
CA MET A 22 -2.36 4.79 -0.62
C MET A 22 -2.54 4.94 -2.13
N LEU A 23 -3.33 4.07 -2.76
CA LEU A 23 -3.58 4.13 -4.21
C LEU A 23 -4.25 5.44 -4.62
N ARG A 24 -5.20 5.93 -3.81
CA ARG A 24 -5.85 7.22 -4.02
C ARG A 24 -4.86 8.38 -3.95
N MET A 25 -4.01 8.39 -2.92
CA MET A 25 -2.96 9.40 -2.76
C MET A 25 -1.99 9.39 -3.95
N LEU A 26 -1.51 8.20 -4.32
CA LEU A 26 -0.58 8.02 -5.44
C LEU A 26 -1.20 8.50 -6.76
N LYS A 27 -2.48 8.21 -7.01
CA LYS A 27 -3.19 8.69 -8.20
C LYS A 27 -3.26 10.22 -8.25
N ILE A 28 -3.61 10.87 -7.14
CA ILE A 28 -3.70 12.33 -7.05
C ILE A 28 -2.32 12.98 -7.26
N ASN A 29 -1.29 12.46 -6.59
CA ASN A 29 0.07 12.95 -6.72
C ASN A 29 0.64 12.72 -8.13
N TYR A 30 0.29 11.59 -8.75
CA TYR A 30 0.68 11.33 -10.13
C TYR A 30 0.06 12.37 -11.07
N ALA A 31 -1.24 12.66 -10.96
CA ALA A 31 -1.88 13.71 -11.74
C ALA A 31 -1.22 15.08 -11.51
N ALA A 32 -1.01 15.47 -10.25
CA ALA A 32 -0.33 16.73 -9.91
C ALA A 32 1.09 16.82 -10.49
N SER A 33 1.84 15.70 -10.50
CA SER A 33 3.17 15.64 -11.10
C SER A 33 3.20 15.83 -12.62
N GLN A 34 2.06 15.70 -13.29
CA GLN A 34 1.94 15.96 -14.74
C GLN A 34 1.57 17.42 -15.05
N ASP A 35 0.96 18.13 -14.10
CA ASP A 35 0.51 19.51 -14.30
C ASP A 35 1.66 20.53 -14.11
N ASP A 36 2.51 20.32 -13.10
CA ASP A 36 3.67 21.19 -12.82
C ASP A 36 4.88 20.36 -12.38
N MET A 37 5.77 20.05 -13.32
CA MET A 37 6.94 19.21 -13.05
C MET A 37 8.01 19.89 -12.19
N ASP A 38 8.08 21.23 -12.17
CA ASP A 38 9.16 21.96 -11.51
C ASP A 38 8.85 22.24 -10.03
N GLU A 39 7.58 22.46 -9.68
CA GLU A 39 7.16 22.67 -8.29
C GLU A 39 6.74 21.39 -7.55
N PHE A 40 6.37 20.33 -8.29
CA PHE A 40 5.89 19.09 -7.67
C PHE A 40 7.03 18.26 -7.04
N SER A 41 6.76 17.67 -5.88
CA SER A 41 7.69 16.78 -5.19
C SER A 41 7.00 15.57 -4.59
N TRP A 42 7.53 14.37 -4.88
CA TRP A 42 7.09 13.11 -4.28
C TRP A 42 7.59 12.89 -2.84
N VAL A 43 8.47 13.76 -2.30
CA VAL A 43 9.06 13.58 -0.97
C VAL A 43 8.01 13.40 0.14
N PRO A 44 6.91 14.19 0.22
CA PRO A 44 5.89 14.00 1.25
C PRO A 44 5.24 12.61 1.19
N ALA A 45 4.96 12.12 -0.03
CA ALA A 45 4.40 10.79 -0.25
C ALA A 45 5.37 9.68 0.17
N LEU A 46 6.64 9.80 -0.19
CA LEU A 46 7.69 8.87 0.19
C LEU A 46 7.88 8.81 1.70
N LYS A 47 7.93 9.96 2.38
CA LYS A 47 8.06 10.03 3.85
C LYS A 47 6.86 9.45 4.58
N LEU A 48 5.65 9.59 4.03
CA LEU A 48 4.43 9.12 4.69
C LEU A 48 4.30 7.58 4.66
N PHE A 49 4.81 6.94 3.60
CA PHE A 49 4.55 5.52 3.32
C PHE A 49 5.82 4.69 3.13
N SER A 50 6.97 5.20 3.53
CA SER A 50 8.22 4.45 3.57
C SER A 50 9.05 4.86 4.78
N TYR A 51 10.17 4.17 4.98
CA TYR A 51 11.14 4.47 6.01
C TYR A 51 12.39 5.17 5.45
N MET A 52 12.28 5.74 4.24
CA MET A 52 13.38 6.45 3.60
C MET A 52 13.78 7.67 4.41
N ASP A 53 15.09 7.90 4.48
CA ASP A 53 15.60 9.18 4.95
C ASP A 53 15.44 10.29 3.89
N ASP A 54 15.80 11.51 4.27
CA ASP A 54 15.64 12.69 3.40
C ASP A 54 16.47 12.58 2.12
N GLN A 55 17.64 11.94 2.18
CA GLN A 55 18.53 11.79 1.04
C GLN A 55 18.01 10.72 0.07
N GLU A 56 17.59 9.57 0.59
CA GLU A 56 16.99 8.48 -0.18
C GLU A 56 15.69 8.93 -0.86
N ALA A 57 14.82 9.63 -0.11
CA ALA A 57 13.59 10.16 -0.67
C ALA A 57 13.86 11.19 -1.76
N ALA A 58 14.83 12.09 -1.56
CA ALA A 58 15.21 13.09 -2.55
C ALA A 58 15.83 12.46 -3.81
N ALA A 59 16.51 11.32 -3.70
CA ALA A 59 17.18 10.66 -4.83
C ALA A 59 16.21 10.20 -5.92
N ILE A 60 15.00 9.77 -5.55
CA ILE A 60 13.98 9.28 -6.49
C ILE A 60 12.80 10.23 -6.68
N SER A 61 12.68 11.28 -5.86
CA SER A 61 11.48 12.13 -5.79
C SER A 61 11.13 12.91 -7.06
N LYS A 62 12.08 13.05 -8.00
CA LYS A 62 11.85 13.72 -9.29
C LYS A 62 11.39 12.77 -10.41
N ASN A 63 11.47 11.47 -10.18
CA ASN A 63 11.03 10.48 -11.16
C ASN A 63 9.78 9.76 -10.68
N SER A 64 8.61 10.21 -11.16
CA SER A 64 7.31 9.61 -10.82
C SER A 64 7.27 8.10 -11.07
N ARG A 65 7.97 7.60 -12.09
CA ARG A 65 8.02 6.16 -12.37
C ARG A 65 8.75 5.39 -11.28
N ASP A 66 9.92 5.87 -10.86
CA ASP A 66 10.72 5.21 -9.83
C ASP A 66 10.01 5.24 -8.48
N VAL A 67 9.36 6.37 -8.15
CA VAL A 67 8.51 6.50 -6.96
C VAL A 67 7.36 5.51 -6.99
N LEU A 68 6.61 5.42 -8.09
CA LEU A 68 5.49 4.49 -8.20
C LEU A 68 5.95 3.02 -8.13
N LEU A 69 7.08 2.67 -8.75
CA LEU A 69 7.65 1.32 -8.64
C LEU A 69 7.98 0.99 -7.18
N TYR A 70 8.63 1.91 -6.48
CA TYR A 70 8.98 1.74 -5.07
C TYR A 70 7.75 1.65 -4.15
N MET A 71 6.74 2.48 -4.39
CA MET A 71 5.54 2.55 -3.56
C MET A 71 4.56 1.41 -3.81
N VAL A 72 4.49 0.87 -5.03
CA VAL A 72 3.49 -0.13 -5.40
C VAL A 72 4.06 -1.54 -5.27
N ILE A 73 5.25 -1.82 -5.79
CA ILE A 73 5.74 -3.21 -5.98
C ILE A 73 7.07 -3.54 -5.30
N ALA A 74 7.83 -2.56 -4.82
CA ALA A 74 9.11 -2.85 -4.15
C ALA A 74 8.89 -3.62 -2.85
N LYS A 75 9.60 -4.74 -2.70
CA LYS A 75 9.48 -5.62 -1.53
C LYS A 75 10.22 -5.05 -0.32
N GLU A 76 11.23 -4.24 -0.58
CA GLU A 76 12.07 -3.53 0.38
C GLU A 76 11.24 -2.51 1.17
N ASN A 77 10.25 -1.89 0.54
CA ASN A 77 9.26 -1.07 1.23
C ASN A 77 8.20 -1.97 1.88
N SER A 78 8.30 -2.20 3.19
CA SER A 78 7.33 -3.03 3.93
C SER A 78 5.89 -2.46 3.95
N ASN A 79 5.73 -1.20 3.55
CA ASN A 79 4.47 -0.50 3.35
C ASN A 79 4.07 -0.37 1.87
N SER A 80 4.76 -1.03 0.93
CA SER A 80 4.32 -1.04 -0.47
C SER A 80 2.94 -1.66 -0.60
N VAL A 81 2.20 -1.25 -1.63
CA VAL A 81 0.86 -1.78 -1.92
C VAL A 81 0.89 -3.31 -1.99
N LEU A 82 1.85 -3.88 -2.71
CA LEU A 82 2.06 -5.32 -2.81
C LEU A 82 2.20 -5.98 -1.42
N ASN A 83 3.06 -5.45 -0.57
CA ASN A 83 3.29 -6.00 0.77
C ASN A 83 2.05 -5.87 1.67
N ILE A 84 1.32 -4.76 1.60
CA ILE A 84 0.09 -4.54 2.37
C ILE A 84 -1.02 -5.49 1.94
N VAL A 85 -1.24 -5.65 0.63
CA VAL A 85 -2.23 -6.58 0.09
C VAL A 85 -1.89 -8.01 0.43
N THR A 86 -0.60 -8.39 0.34
CA THR A 86 -0.12 -9.70 0.77
C THR A 86 -0.48 -9.95 2.24
N LYS A 87 -0.21 -8.98 3.13
CA LYS A 87 -0.57 -9.09 4.56
C LYS A 87 -2.09 -9.20 4.77
N ALA A 88 -2.89 -8.46 4.00
CA ALA A 88 -4.34 -8.54 4.09
C ALA A 88 -4.86 -9.93 3.69
N ARG A 89 -4.33 -10.46 2.57
CA ARG A 89 -4.66 -11.79 2.08
C ARG A 89 -4.25 -12.90 3.05
N GLU A 90 -3.05 -12.84 3.61
CA GLU A 90 -2.59 -13.84 4.59
C GLU A 90 -3.44 -13.82 5.87
N ASN A 91 -3.90 -12.64 6.31
CA ASN A 91 -4.88 -12.54 7.39
C ASN A 91 -6.22 -13.15 6.99
N GLY A 92 -6.73 -12.88 5.78
CA GLY A 92 -7.96 -13.52 5.29
C GLY A 92 -7.84 -15.05 5.21
N ARG A 93 -6.67 -15.56 4.81
CA ARG A 93 -6.37 -16.98 4.71
C ARG A 93 -6.42 -17.66 6.08
N SER A 94 -5.89 -17.01 7.12
CA SER A 94 -5.84 -17.59 8.48
C SER A 94 -7.22 -17.71 9.13
N VAL A 95 -8.21 -16.94 8.65
CA VAL A 95 -9.60 -16.94 9.14
C VAL A 95 -10.60 -17.26 8.04
N GLN A 96 -10.22 -18.07 7.04
CA GLN A 96 -11.07 -18.37 5.87
C GLN A 96 -12.44 -18.95 6.27
N ASP A 97 -12.50 -19.73 7.35
CA ASP A 97 -13.75 -20.30 7.89
C ASP A 97 -14.70 -19.24 8.51
N HIS A 98 -14.22 -18.01 8.71
CA HIS A 98 -14.96 -16.91 9.36
C HIS A 98 -15.29 -15.76 8.40
N ILE A 99 -14.95 -15.88 7.10
CA ILE A 99 -15.31 -14.93 6.05
C ILE A 99 -16.11 -15.64 4.97
N THR A 100 -16.85 -14.87 4.17
CA THR A 100 -17.60 -15.45 3.05
C THR A 100 -16.65 -15.89 1.93
N LYS A 101 -17.11 -16.82 1.09
CA LYS A 101 -16.33 -17.28 -0.08
C LYS A 101 -16.09 -16.13 -1.05
N GLU A 102 -17.07 -15.24 -1.19
CA GLU A 102 -16.99 -14.05 -2.04
C GLU A 102 -15.90 -13.09 -1.52
N MET A 103 -15.80 -12.87 -0.21
CA MET A 103 -14.75 -12.04 0.37
C MET A 103 -13.37 -12.65 0.13
N TRP A 104 -13.23 -13.97 0.34
CA TRP A 104 -11.98 -14.67 0.06
C TRP A 104 -11.59 -14.58 -1.42
N GLN A 105 -12.56 -14.71 -2.34
CA GLN A 105 -12.31 -14.56 -3.78
C GLN A 105 -11.86 -13.13 -4.10
N CYS A 106 -12.55 -12.10 -3.59
CA CYS A 106 -12.16 -10.70 -3.79
C CYS A 106 -10.73 -10.42 -3.33
N LEU A 107 -10.29 -10.97 -2.20
CA LEU A 107 -8.91 -10.82 -1.72
C LEU A 107 -7.88 -11.51 -2.64
N ASN A 108 -8.24 -12.62 -3.29
CA ASN A 108 -7.37 -13.29 -4.25
C ASN A 108 -7.35 -12.61 -5.61
N ASP A 109 -8.48 -12.03 -6.06
CA ASP A 109 -8.54 -11.31 -7.34
C ASP A 109 -7.80 -9.97 -7.27
N PHE A 110 -7.76 -9.36 -6.08
CA PHE A 110 -7.04 -8.11 -5.84
C PHE A 110 -5.52 -8.31 -5.67
N TYR A 111 -5.09 -9.49 -5.22
CA TYR A 111 -3.69 -9.86 -5.01
C TYR A 111 -3.02 -10.32 -6.30
#